data_AF-A0A3L6J7U1-F1
#
_entry.id   AF-A0A3L6J7U1-F1
#
_cell.length_a   1.000
_cell.length_b   1.000
_cell.length_c   1.000
_cell.angle_alpha   90.00
_cell.angle_beta   90.00
_cell.angle_gamma   90.00
#
_symmetry.space_group_name_H-M   'P 1'
#
loop_
_entity.id
_entity.type
_entity.pdbx_description
1 polymer ?
#
loop_
_entity_poly.entity_id
_entity_poly.type
_entity_poly.pdbx_seq_one_letter_code
_entity_poly.pdbx_strand_id
1 'polypeptide(L)'
;MLGRYFLHGLILGAVVLVGSVGMILIGMGSLYLAYMVLTSSLVGAAFYAMIFALTGGMNQALAERFWGIDCEKNIGTGMRDGFLIFMLFNTAFLPVGLIFAIPPGWHWVPSAIEVAIIFLVAIPIYILLLGIIGAKTAVFPHLDREPVMPTDFVEHSHQCPHCMARYYYGLGAEKERVVTCQNCGKQFSIIECTRSQAPV
;
A
#
# COMPACT_ATOMS: atom_id res chain seq x y z
N MET A 1 17.68 -2.21 2.94
CA MET A 1 16.29 -2.25 2.43
C MET A 1 15.37 -3.11 3.29
N LEU A 2 15.74 -4.36 3.60
CA LEU A 2 14.91 -5.29 4.40
C LEU A 2 14.41 -4.70 5.74
N GLY A 3 15.29 -4.02 6.49
CA GLY A 3 14.93 -3.41 7.77
C GLY A 3 13.87 -2.30 7.66
N ARG A 4 13.77 -1.60 6.52
CA ARG A 4 12.71 -0.58 6.30
C ARG A 4 11.35 -1.26 6.12
N TYR A 5 11.30 -2.34 5.34
CA TYR A 5 10.08 -3.14 5.19
C TYR A 5 9.63 -3.75 6.51
N PHE A 6 10.57 -4.32 7.27
CA PHE A 6 10.25 -4.87 8.59
C PHE A 6 9.68 -3.80 9.54
N LEU A 7 10.29 -2.61 9.60
CA LEU A 7 9.80 -1.51 10.43
C LEU A 7 8.42 -1.01 9.97
N HIS A 8 8.20 -0.89 8.66
CA HIS A 8 6.89 -0.54 8.08
C HIS A 8 5.81 -1.50 8.54
N GLY A 9 6.05 -2.80 8.33
CA GLY A 9 5.11 -3.84 8.67
C GLY A 9 4.90 -3.96 10.17
N LEU A 10 5.91 -3.68 10.99
CA LEU A 10 5.78 -3.72 12.45
C LEU A 10 4.85 -2.61 12.94
N ILE A 11 5.00 -1.40 12.41
CA ILE A 11 4.14 -0.25 12.75
C ILE A 11 2.71 -0.51 12.28
N LEU A 12 2.53 -0.92 11.02
CA LEU A 12 1.19 -1.23 10.49
C LEU A 12 0.53 -2.39 11.25
N GLY A 13 1.28 -3.46 11.51
CA GLY A 13 0.80 -4.62 12.23
C GLY A 13 0.36 -4.29 13.65
N ALA A 14 1.10 -3.42 14.35
CA ALA A 14 0.73 -2.96 15.68
C ALA A 14 -0.60 -2.18 15.67
N VAL A 15 -0.79 -1.28 14.70
CA VAL A 15 -2.02 -0.49 14.56
C VAL A 15 -3.22 -1.38 14.29
N VAL A 16 -3.08 -2.31 13.34
CA VAL A 16 -4.15 -3.23 13.00
C VAL A 16 -4.45 -4.17 14.17
N LEU A 17 -3.43 -4.67 14.88
CA LEU A 17 -3.61 -5.52 16.05
C LEU A 17 -4.40 -4.80 17.16
N VAL A 18 -4.02 -3.55 17.49
CA VAL A 18 -4.75 -2.73 18.47
C VAL A 18 -6.20 -2.51 18.02
N GLY A 19 -6.42 -2.23 16.73
CA GLY A 19 -7.75 -2.11 16.16
C GLY A 19 -8.60 -3.39 16.30
N SER A 20 -8.02 -4.54 15.97
CA SER A 20 -8.69 -5.85 16.07
C SER A 20 -9.00 -6.24 17.52
N VAL A 21 -8.09 -5.97 18.47
CA VAL A 21 -8.37 -6.19 19.90
C VAL A 21 -9.48 -5.26 20.39
N GLY A 22 -9.47 -3.99 19.97
CA GLY A 22 -10.55 -3.05 20.25
C GLY A 22 -11.92 -3.56 19.79
N MET A 23 -11.99 -4.14 18.57
CA MET A 23 -13.23 -4.77 18.07
C MET A 23 -13.70 -5.92 18.95
N ILE A 24 -12.79 -6.80 19.38
CA ILE A 24 -13.12 -7.95 20.23
C ILE A 24 -13.66 -7.46 21.57
N LEU A 25 -13.02 -6.46 22.19
CA LEU A 25 -13.45 -5.89 23.47
C LEU A 25 -14.83 -5.21 23.36
N ILE A 26 -15.10 -4.50 22.27
CA ILE A 26 -16.43 -3.94 21.98
C ILE A 26 -17.48 -5.07 21.86
N GLY A 27 -17.13 -6.18 21.20
CA GLY A 27 -18.02 -7.33 21.02
C GLY A 27 -18.26 -8.17 22.28
N MET A 28 -17.31 -8.22 23.22
CA MET A 28 -17.40 -9.03 24.46
C MET A 28 -17.98 -8.29 25.67
N GLY A 29 -18.18 -6.96 25.60
CA GLY A 29 -18.75 -6.18 26.69
C GLY A 29 -20.24 -6.47 26.97
N SER A 30 -20.72 -6.05 28.14
CA SER A 30 -22.12 -6.15 28.62
C SER A 30 -23.17 -5.43 27.75
N LEU A 31 -22.74 -4.84 26.63
CA LEU A 31 -23.56 -4.24 25.58
C LEU A 31 -24.08 -5.25 24.55
N TYR A 32 -23.83 -6.56 24.72
CA TYR A 32 -24.26 -7.64 23.80
C TYR A 32 -25.74 -7.57 23.39
N LEU A 33 -26.64 -7.12 24.30
CA LEU A 33 -28.07 -6.97 24.02
C LEU A 33 -28.42 -5.69 23.21
N ALA A 34 -27.66 -4.61 23.38
CA ALA A 34 -27.81 -3.39 22.57
C ALA A 34 -27.16 -3.55 21.19
N TYR A 35 -26.05 -4.30 21.12
CA TYR A 35 -25.27 -4.62 19.93
C TYR A 35 -26.08 -5.35 18.85
N MET A 36 -27.09 -6.14 19.20
CA MET A 36 -27.79 -7.01 18.25
C MET A 36 -28.81 -6.31 17.34
N VAL A 37 -29.27 -5.06 17.63
CA VAL A 37 -30.46 -4.51 16.95
C VAL A 37 -30.26 -3.13 16.28
N LEU A 38 -29.39 -2.23 16.80
CA LEU A 38 -29.16 -0.91 16.17
C LEU A 38 -27.73 -0.36 16.26
N THR A 39 -26.90 -0.77 17.23
CA THR A 39 -25.55 -0.20 17.44
C THR A 39 -24.43 -0.91 16.69
N SER A 40 -24.62 -2.16 16.24
CA SER A 40 -23.59 -2.91 15.49
C SER A 40 -23.26 -2.31 14.13
N SER A 41 -24.23 -1.70 13.45
CA SER A 41 -23.99 -1.02 12.17
C SER A 41 -23.39 0.37 12.37
N LEU A 42 -23.94 1.23 13.24
CA LEU A 42 -23.45 2.60 13.37
C LEU A 42 -22.12 2.71 14.14
N VAL A 43 -22.03 2.09 15.32
CA VAL A 43 -20.81 2.15 16.16
C VAL A 43 -19.72 1.27 15.55
N GLY A 44 -20.10 0.10 15.03
CA GLY A 44 -19.19 -0.78 14.31
C GLY A 44 -18.65 -0.14 13.04
N ALA A 45 -19.50 0.42 12.17
CA ALA A 45 -19.03 1.08 10.93
C ALA A 45 -18.20 2.33 11.24
N ALA A 46 -18.57 3.14 12.23
CA ALA A 46 -17.77 4.30 12.64
C ALA A 46 -16.39 3.87 13.16
N PHE A 47 -16.32 2.79 13.95
CA PHE A 47 -15.06 2.23 14.41
C PHE A 47 -14.23 1.68 13.25
N TYR A 48 -14.81 0.91 12.33
CA TYR A 48 -14.11 0.42 11.13
C TYR A 48 -13.59 1.58 10.27
N ALA A 49 -14.41 2.61 10.04
CA ALA A 49 -14.00 3.79 9.29
C ALA A 49 -12.81 4.49 9.96
N MET A 50 -12.83 4.63 11.28
CA MET A 50 -11.72 5.19 12.05
C MET A 50 -10.45 4.35 11.92
N ILE A 51 -10.55 3.02 12.05
CA ILE A 51 -9.40 2.11 11.91
C ILE A 51 -8.84 2.13 10.48
N PHE A 52 -9.70 2.16 9.46
CA PHE A 52 -9.26 2.25 8.06
C PHE A 52 -8.57 3.59 7.78
N ALA A 53 -9.14 4.70 8.23
CA ALA A 53 -8.51 6.01 8.09
C ALA A 53 -7.16 6.05 8.80
N LEU A 54 -7.06 5.52 10.02
CA LEU A 54 -5.81 5.47 10.79
C LEU A 54 -4.75 4.59 10.10
N THR A 55 -5.12 3.36 9.75
CA THR A 55 -4.21 2.39 9.11
C THR A 55 -3.70 2.92 7.77
N GLY A 56 -4.60 3.48 6.96
CA GLY A 56 -4.26 4.03 5.66
C GLY A 56 -3.43 5.30 5.75
N GLY A 57 -3.80 6.23 6.62
CA GLY A 57 -3.02 7.45 6.88
C GLY A 57 -1.60 7.13 7.39
N MET A 58 -1.46 6.14 8.27
CA MET A 58 -0.15 5.65 8.71
C MET A 58 0.61 4.98 7.57
N ASN A 59 -0.05 4.19 6.71
CA ASN A 59 0.62 3.60 5.55
C ASN A 59 1.19 4.66 4.61
N GLN A 60 0.41 5.70 4.29
CA GLN A 60 0.82 6.81 3.44
C GLN A 60 1.97 7.61 4.08
N ALA A 61 1.87 7.94 5.37
CA ALA A 61 2.94 8.64 6.09
C ALA A 61 4.25 7.83 6.13
N LEU A 62 4.16 6.50 6.30
CA LEU A 62 5.32 5.62 6.26
C LEU A 62 5.89 5.54 4.84
N ALA A 63 5.05 5.41 3.82
CA ALA A 63 5.44 5.36 2.41
C ALA A 63 6.18 6.64 1.97
N GLU A 64 5.66 7.82 2.32
CA GLU A 64 6.34 9.11 2.12
C GLU A 64 7.70 9.09 2.83
N ARG A 65 7.74 8.65 4.09
CA ARG A 65 8.94 8.74 4.93
C ARG A 65 10.07 7.79 4.55
N PHE A 66 9.82 6.49 4.31
CA PHE A 66 10.93 5.55 4.03
C PHE A 66 11.17 5.25 2.54
N TRP A 67 10.25 5.66 1.65
CA TRP A 67 10.33 5.41 0.19
C TRP A 67 10.27 6.68 -0.66
N GLY A 68 9.93 7.84 -0.09
CA GLY A 68 9.83 9.09 -0.85
C GLY A 68 8.72 9.06 -1.89
N ILE A 69 7.66 8.28 -1.66
CA ILE A 69 6.51 8.20 -2.56
C ILE A 69 5.57 9.35 -2.21
N ASP A 70 5.35 10.26 -3.14
CA ASP A 70 4.36 11.33 -2.97
C ASP A 70 2.93 10.76 -3.02
N CYS A 71 2.33 10.57 -1.84
CA CYS A 71 0.98 10.07 -1.70
C CYS A 71 -0.06 11.18 -1.91
N GLU A 72 -1.26 10.78 -2.35
CA GLU A 72 -2.40 11.70 -2.40
C GLU A 72 -3.01 11.84 -1.00
N LYS A 73 -3.05 13.08 -0.50
CA LYS A 73 -3.57 13.42 0.84
C LYS A 73 -5.09 13.56 0.81
N ASN A 74 -5.77 12.52 0.35
CA ASN A 74 -7.22 12.42 0.32
C ASN A 74 -7.68 11.34 1.30
N ILE A 75 -8.69 11.67 2.13
CA ILE A 75 -9.28 10.74 3.10
C ILE A 75 -9.80 9.48 2.38
N GLY A 76 -10.38 9.61 1.18
CA GLY A 76 -10.88 8.47 0.41
C GLY A 76 -9.77 7.47 0.05
N THR A 77 -8.64 7.97 -0.44
CA THR A 77 -7.45 7.17 -0.77
C THR A 77 -6.88 6.51 0.48
N GLY A 78 -6.79 7.25 1.59
CA GLY A 78 -6.37 6.71 2.89
C GLY A 78 -7.30 5.59 3.37
N MET A 79 -8.61 5.80 3.37
CA MET A 79 -9.58 4.78 3.78
C MET A 79 -9.49 3.51 2.92
N ARG A 80 -9.31 3.63 1.60
CA ARG A 80 -9.12 2.50 0.68
C ARG A 80 -7.86 1.71 1.04
N ASP A 81 -6.73 2.38 1.20
CA ASP A 81 -5.44 1.74 1.51
C ASP A 81 -5.51 1.04 2.88
N GLY A 82 -6.13 1.70 3.86
CA GLY A 82 -6.37 1.13 5.19
C GLY A 82 -7.30 -0.07 5.17
N PHE A 83 -8.38 -0.03 4.39
CA PHE A 83 -9.28 -1.18 4.19
C PHE A 83 -8.54 -2.39 3.61
N LEU A 84 -7.75 -2.19 2.55
CA LEU A 84 -6.99 -3.27 1.91
C LEU A 84 -5.99 -3.91 2.88
N ILE A 85 -5.23 -3.08 3.60
CA ILE A 85 -4.25 -3.55 4.58
C ILE A 85 -4.94 -4.28 5.73
N PHE A 86 -6.03 -3.71 6.27
CA PHE A 86 -6.77 -4.29 7.39
C PHE A 86 -7.40 -5.63 7.02
N MET A 87 -8.03 -5.74 5.84
CA MET A 87 -8.64 -6.98 5.37
C MET A 87 -7.59 -8.06 5.14
N LEU A 88 -6.50 -7.72 4.43
CA LEU A 88 -5.40 -8.64 4.22
C LEU A 88 -4.83 -9.15 5.55
N PHE A 89 -4.68 -8.25 6.52
CA PHE A 89 -4.22 -8.59 7.86
C PHE A 89 -5.13 -9.58 8.57
N ASN A 90 -6.41 -9.25 8.67
CA ASN A 90 -7.36 -10.11 9.39
C ASN A 90 -7.59 -11.44 8.67
N THR A 91 -7.60 -11.48 7.33
CA THR A 91 -7.70 -12.75 6.57
C THR A 91 -6.48 -13.64 6.80
N ALA A 92 -5.27 -13.07 6.81
CA ALA A 92 -4.06 -13.85 7.02
C ALA A 92 -3.89 -14.34 8.47
N PHE A 93 -4.41 -13.59 9.45
CA PHE A 93 -4.41 -13.99 10.86
C PHE A 93 -5.63 -14.81 11.28
N LEU A 94 -6.63 -14.97 10.42
CA LEU A 94 -7.82 -15.79 10.69
C LEU A 94 -7.46 -17.22 11.13
N PRO A 95 -6.52 -17.94 10.48
CA PRO A 95 -6.13 -19.28 10.92
C PRO A 95 -5.51 -19.29 12.33
N VAL A 96 -4.72 -18.26 12.67
CA VAL A 96 -4.12 -18.12 14.00
C VAL A 96 -5.22 -17.88 15.04
N GLY A 97 -6.17 -16.99 14.76
CA GLY A 97 -7.32 -16.75 15.62
C GLY A 97 -8.19 -17.99 15.82
N LEU A 98 -8.42 -18.79 14.76
CA LEU A 98 -9.17 -20.03 14.82
C LEU A 98 -8.50 -21.08 15.72
N ILE A 99 -7.16 -21.19 15.70
CA ILE A 99 -6.43 -22.11 16.59
C ILE A 99 -6.69 -21.80 18.07
N PHE A 100 -6.83 -20.51 18.44
CA PHE A 100 -7.10 -20.09 19.81
C PHE A 100 -8.59 -20.04 20.19
N ALA A 101 -9.50 -20.04 19.21
CA ALA A 101 -10.94 -19.89 19.42
C ALA A 101 -11.70 -21.23 19.57
N ILE A 102 -11.11 -22.34 19.14
CA ILE A 102 -11.76 -23.65 19.29
C ILE A 102 -11.62 -24.08 20.78
N PRO A 103 -12.63 -24.67 21.43
CA PRO A 103 -12.58 -25.01 22.85
C PRO A 103 -11.54 -26.10 23.18
N PRO A 104 -10.81 -26.01 24.32
CA PRO A 104 -9.65 -26.85 24.66
C PRO A 104 -9.90 -28.37 24.77
N GLY A 105 -11.12 -28.86 24.55
CA GLY A 105 -11.46 -30.28 24.47
C GLY A 105 -11.57 -30.85 23.05
N TRP A 106 -11.45 -30.02 21.99
CA TRP A 106 -11.74 -30.42 20.61
C TRP A 106 -10.49 -30.44 19.68
N HIS A 107 -9.27 -30.30 20.20
CA HIS A 107 -8.03 -30.37 19.39
C HIS A 107 -6.80 -30.78 20.20
N TRP A 108 -5.79 -31.21 19.43
CA TRP A 108 -4.38 -31.25 19.78
C TRP A 108 -3.97 -29.86 20.25
N VAL A 109 -3.70 -29.69 21.54
CA VAL A 109 -3.09 -28.47 22.06
C VAL A 109 -1.76 -28.28 21.31
N PRO A 110 -1.54 -27.13 20.62
CA PRO A 110 -0.28 -26.90 19.94
C PRO A 110 0.85 -27.10 20.94
N SER A 111 1.78 -27.97 20.60
CA SER A 111 2.98 -28.18 21.40
C SER A 111 3.72 -26.85 21.58
N ALA A 112 4.47 -26.71 22.68
CA ALA A 112 5.28 -25.52 22.91
C ALA A 112 6.21 -25.19 21.72
N ILE A 113 6.60 -26.21 20.95
CA ILE A 113 7.41 -26.09 19.73
C ILE A 113 6.62 -25.42 18.61
N GLU A 114 5.37 -25.82 18.36
CA GLU A 114 4.51 -25.21 17.34
C GLU A 114 4.20 -23.74 17.68
N VAL A 115 3.94 -23.46 18.95
CA VAL A 115 3.78 -22.09 19.44
C VAL A 115 5.07 -21.28 19.20
N ALA A 116 6.23 -21.83 19.54
CA ALA A 116 7.51 -21.17 19.32
C ALA A 116 7.78 -20.90 17.82
N ILE A 117 7.44 -21.84 16.92
CA ILE A 117 7.57 -21.64 15.47
C ILE A 117 6.66 -20.50 14.99
N ILE A 118 5.42 -20.43 15.48
CA ILE A 118 4.50 -19.34 15.14
C ILE A 118 5.10 -17.98 15.56
N PHE A 119 5.56 -17.86 16.81
CA PHE A 119 6.09 -16.59 17.32
C PHE A 119 7.45 -16.20 16.71
N LEU A 120 8.35 -17.14 16.49
CA LEU A 120 9.72 -16.86 16.06
C LEU A 120 9.89 -16.81 14.54
N VAL A 121 9.01 -17.47 13.78
CA VAL A 121 9.15 -17.60 12.33
C VAL A 121 7.95 -16.99 11.61
N ALA A 122 6.73 -17.39 11.93
CA ALA A 122 5.56 -16.94 11.19
C ALA A 122 5.29 -15.44 11.39
N ILE A 123 5.33 -14.93 12.63
CA ILE A 123 5.08 -13.51 12.91
C ILE A 123 6.12 -12.59 12.23
N PRO A 124 7.44 -12.81 12.33
CA PRO A 124 8.41 -11.96 11.66
C PRO A 124 8.30 -11.96 10.13
N ILE A 125 8.06 -13.14 9.53
CA ILE A 125 7.82 -13.26 8.07
C ILE A 125 6.57 -12.47 7.70
N TYR A 126 5.51 -12.60 8.50
CA TYR A 126 4.27 -11.88 8.28
C TYR A 126 4.45 -10.36 8.33
N ILE A 127 5.15 -9.87 9.36
CA ILE A 127 5.51 -8.45 9.51
C ILE A 127 6.26 -7.97 8.26
N LEU A 128 7.21 -8.75 7.77
CA LEU A 128 7.95 -8.40 6.57
C LEU A 128 7.04 -8.31 5.33
N LEU A 129 6.15 -9.29 5.13
CA LEU A 129 5.19 -9.29 4.03
C LEU A 129 4.24 -8.10 4.09
N LEU A 130 3.73 -7.77 5.27
CA LEU A 130 2.87 -6.61 5.48
C LEU A 130 3.58 -5.30 5.09
N GLY A 131 4.86 -5.18 5.44
CA GLY A 131 5.67 -4.03 5.03
C GLY A 131 5.88 -3.93 3.52
N ILE A 132 6.11 -5.06 2.85
CA ILE A 132 6.22 -5.10 1.38
C ILE A 132 4.89 -4.65 0.74
N ILE A 133 3.77 -5.17 1.22
CA ILE A 133 2.45 -4.86 0.66
C ILE A 133 2.04 -3.42 0.97
N GLY A 134 2.33 -2.92 2.18
CA GLY A 134 2.11 -1.52 2.56
C GLY A 134 2.85 -0.55 1.63
N ALA A 135 4.12 -0.83 1.34
CA ALA A 135 4.90 -0.05 0.39
C ALA A 135 4.31 -0.09 -1.03
N LYS A 136 3.82 -1.26 -1.49
CA LYS A 136 3.25 -1.41 -2.84
C LYS A 136 1.87 -0.78 -3.00
N THR A 137 1.02 -0.86 -1.97
CA THR A 137 -0.32 -0.24 -1.97
C THR A 137 -0.22 1.27 -2.08
N ALA A 138 0.79 1.90 -1.48
CA ALA A 138 1.03 3.34 -1.59
C ALA A 138 1.47 3.80 -3.00
N VAL A 139 2.01 2.89 -3.83
CA VAL A 139 2.46 3.22 -5.22
C VAL A 139 1.29 3.26 -6.20
N PHE A 140 0.25 2.44 -5.99
CA PHE A 140 -0.92 2.40 -6.88
C PHE A 140 -1.52 3.79 -7.19
N PRO A 141 -1.82 4.66 -6.20
CA PRO A 141 -2.36 5.98 -6.50
C PRO A 141 -1.38 6.93 -7.20
N HIS A 142 -0.07 6.66 -7.17
CA HIS A 142 0.91 7.46 -7.92
C HIS A 142 0.88 7.14 -9.43
N LEU A 143 0.54 5.90 -9.80
CA LEU A 143 0.41 5.48 -11.19
C LEU A 143 -0.84 6.06 -11.87
N ASP A 144 -1.88 6.37 -11.10
CA ASP A 144 -3.14 6.94 -11.61
C ASP A 144 -3.07 8.46 -11.86
N ARG A 145 -1.97 9.13 -11.49
CA ARG A 145 -1.79 10.55 -11.80
C ARG A 145 -1.37 10.71 -13.25
N GLU A 146 -2.09 11.56 -13.98
CA GLU A 146 -1.59 12.09 -15.24
C GLU A 146 -0.21 12.74 -14.98
N PRO A 147 0.80 12.44 -15.80
CA PRO A 147 2.13 13.01 -15.61
C PRO A 147 2.01 14.53 -15.64
N VAL A 148 2.57 15.20 -14.62
CA VAL A 148 2.65 16.66 -14.57
C VAL A 148 3.40 17.09 -15.82
N MET A 149 2.69 17.72 -16.76
CA MET A 149 3.28 18.16 -18.01
C MET A 149 4.25 19.31 -17.71
N PRO A 150 5.54 19.20 -18.08
CA PRO A 150 6.47 20.32 -17.95
C PRO A 150 5.97 21.51 -18.78
N THR A 151 6.19 22.72 -18.26
CA THR A 151 5.74 23.99 -18.84
C THR A 151 6.33 24.27 -20.22
N ASP A 152 7.38 23.55 -20.62
CA ASP A 152 8.09 23.69 -21.89
C ASP A 152 7.59 22.65 -22.91
N PHE A 153 6.34 22.82 -23.33
CA PHE A 153 5.58 21.90 -24.18
C PHE A 153 6.19 21.61 -25.57
N VAL A 154 7.07 22.47 -26.07
CA VAL A 154 7.54 22.40 -27.47
C VAL A 154 8.86 21.65 -27.60
N GLU A 155 9.74 21.73 -26.59
CA GLU A 155 11.10 21.16 -26.70
C GLU A 155 11.17 19.66 -26.38
N HIS A 156 10.20 19.11 -25.65
CA HIS A 156 10.23 17.71 -25.20
C HIS A 156 9.17 16.78 -25.82
N SER A 157 8.47 17.25 -26.86
CA SER A 157 7.51 16.42 -27.59
C SER A 157 8.21 15.66 -28.72
N HIS A 158 8.17 14.32 -28.67
CA HIS A 158 8.70 13.47 -29.74
C HIS A 158 7.60 12.57 -30.30
N GLN A 159 7.67 12.32 -31.60
CA GLN A 159 6.77 11.41 -32.29
C GLN A 159 7.47 10.05 -32.48
N CYS A 160 6.81 8.97 -32.08
CA CYS A 160 7.35 7.63 -32.30
C CYS A 160 7.40 7.34 -33.82
N PRO A 161 8.54 6.95 -34.39
CA PRO A 161 8.67 6.69 -35.83
C PRO A 161 7.91 5.43 -36.29
N HIS A 162 7.44 4.61 -35.35
CA HIS A 162 6.79 3.34 -35.67
C HIS A 162 5.26 3.38 -35.64
N CYS A 163 4.67 4.18 -34.75
CA CYS A 163 3.22 4.25 -34.58
C CYS A 163 2.67 5.67 -34.67
N MET A 164 3.54 6.67 -34.91
CA MET A 164 3.19 8.09 -35.05
C MET A 164 2.50 8.71 -33.82
N ALA A 165 2.43 7.99 -32.71
CA ALA A 165 1.91 8.54 -31.48
C ALA A 165 2.92 9.51 -30.85
N ARG A 166 2.39 10.61 -30.30
CA ARG A 166 3.16 11.70 -29.69
C ARG A 166 3.34 11.39 -28.21
N TYR A 167 4.58 11.45 -27.73
CA TYR A 167 4.95 11.18 -26.35
C TYR A 167 5.77 12.33 -25.76
N TYR A 168 5.69 12.48 -24.45
CA TYR A 168 6.41 13.48 -23.67
C TYR A 168 7.36 12.76 -22.73
N TYR A 169 8.64 13.13 -22.76
CA TYR A 169 9.63 12.59 -21.84
C TYR A 169 9.89 13.62 -20.73
N GLY A 170 9.97 13.16 -19.49
CA GLY A 170 10.49 13.98 -18.39
C GLY A 170 12.01 14.13 -18.51
N LEU A 171 12.55 15.22 -17.94
CA LEU A 171 13.97 15.61 -17.94
C LEU A 171 14.97 14.49 -17.53
N GLY A 172 14.50 13.39 -16.95
CA GLY A 172 15.34 12.23 -16.59
C GLY A 172 15.69 11.28 -17.74
N ALA A 173 14.97 11.33 -18.88
CA ALA A 173 15.19 10.42 -20.01
C ALA A 173 16.36 10.85 -20.93
N GLU A 174 16.90 12.05 -20.73
CA GLU A 174 17.99 12.62 -21.55
C GLU A 174 19.30 11.84 -21.45
N LYS A 175 19.54 11.11 -20.35
CA LYS A 175 20.83 10.45 -20.11
C LYS A 175 21.10 9.24 -20.99
N GLU A 176 20.06 8.54 -21.45
CA GLU A 176 20.23 7.28 -22.20
C GLU A 176 19.90 7.40 -23.70
N ARG A 177 19.32 8.53 -24.14
CA ARG A 177 18.97 8.86 -25.55
C ARG A 177 18.14 7.80 -26.29
N VAL A 178 17.72 6.75 -25.62
CA VAL A 178 16.89 5.65 -26.11
C VAL A 178 15.64 5.61 -25.26
N VAL A 179 14.50 5.66 -25.92
CA VAL A 179 13.20 5.72 -25.27
C VAL A 179 12.28 4.63 -25.79
N THR A 180 11.50 4.05 -24.88
CA THR A 180 10.50 3.03 -25.25
C THR A 180 9.15 3.70 -25.45
N CYS A 181 8.54 3.47 -26.61
CA CYS A 181 7.19 3.95 -26.93
C CYS A 181 6.14 3.24 -26.06
N GLN A 182 5.27 4.00 -25.38
CA GLN A 182 4.21 3.42 -24.55
C GLN A 182 3.06 2.79 -25.36
N ASN A 183 2.83 3.16 -26.65
CA ASN A 183 1.84 2.43 -27.48
C ASN A 183 2.37 1.09 -27.95
N CYS A 184 3.54 1.12 -28.60
CA CYS A 184 3.95 0.02 -29.47
C CYS A 184 5.11 -0.78 -28.88
N GLY A 185 5.63 -0.38 -27.72
CA GLY A 185 6.73 -1.05 -27.03
C GLY A 185 8.07 -0.99 -27.75
N LYS A 186 8.16 -0.32 -28.91
CA LYS A 186 9.41 -0.20 -29.67
C LYS A 186 10.30 0.89 -29.10
N GLN A 187 11.60 0.62 -29.08
CA GLN A 187 12.63 1.58 -28.70
C GLN A 187 13.05 2.43 -29.90
N PHE A 188 13.26 3.73 -29.68
CA PHE A 188 13.80 4.64 -30.69
C PHE A 188 14.70 5.68 -30.03
N SER A 189 15.62 6.27 -30.80
CA SER A 189 16.51 7.30 -30.30
C SER A 189 15.90 8.69 -30.44
N ILE A 190 16.16 9.54 -29.44
CA ILE A 190 15.86 10.97 -29.51
C ILE A 190 17.12 11.68 -29.99
N ILE A 191 17.05 12.29 -31.18
CA ILE A 191 18.11 13.15 -31.70
C ILE A 191 17.69 14.59 -31.37
N GLU A 192 18.44 15.25 -30.49
CA GLU A 192 18.28 16.70 -30.30
C GLU A 192 18.66 17.40 -31.61
N CYS A 193 17.70 18.12 -32.21
CA CYS A 193 18.04 19.14 -33.20
C CYS A 193 18.72 20.28 -32.46
N THR A 194 20.06 20.26 -32.38
CA THR A 194 20.82 21.42 -31.94
C THR A 194 20.48 22.57 -32.89
N ARG A 195 19.74 23.58 -32.43
CA ARG A 195 19.56 24.83 -33.16
C ARG A 195 20.96 25.34 -33.51
N SER A 196 21.32 25.34 -34.79
CA SER A 196 22.57 25.96 -35.23
C SER A 196 22.49 27.43 -34.83
N GLN A 197 23.42 27.87 -34.00
CA GLN A 197 23.62 29.29 -33.74
C GLN A 197 23.81 29.98 -35.09
N ALA A 198 22.87 30.85 -35.46
CA ALA A 198 23.05 31.73 -36.60
C ALA A 198 24.22 32.68 -36.28
N PRO A 199 25.21 32.85 -37.17
CA PRO A 199 26.29 33.81 -36.95
C PRO A 199 25.70 35.23 -36.96
N VAL A 200 26.08 36.02 -35.96
CA VAL A 200 25.86 37.47 -35.90
C VAL A 200 26.90 38.17 -36.77
#